data_AF-A0A3D4UX40-F1
#
_entry.id   AF-A0A3D4UX40-F1
#
_cell.length_a   1.000
_cell.length_b   1.000
_cell.length_c   1.000
_cell.angle_alpha   90.00
_cell.angle_beta   90.00
_cell.angle_gamma   90.00
#
_symmetry.space_group_name_H-M   'P 1'
#
loop_
_entity.id
_entity.type
_entity.pdbx_description
1 polymer ?
#
loop_
_entity_poly.entity_id
_entity_poly.type
_entity_poly.pdbx_seq_one_letter_code
_entity_poly.pdbx_strand_id
1 'polypeptide(L)'
;MDAKALLGEYYGRNTKRLFKTFLILLEDLKTEHDIHFCKLRKNLPKHKQLLEQADYFDEDKMQYLRKKVLDMGNDNIRNNDDDLEKFTIEFEFNS
;
A
#
# COMPACT_ATOMS: atom_id res chain seq x y z
N MET A 1 -17.99 27.19 6.77
CA MET A 1 -17.12 26.13 6.21
C MET A 1 -17.27 24.95 7.13
N ASP A 2 -17.67 23.77 6.64
CA ASP A 2 -17.87 22.61 7.51
C ASP A 2 -16.51 22.06 7.95
N ALA A 3 -16.17 22.29 9.22
CA ALA A 3 -14.88 21.94 9.81
C ALA A 3 -14.61 20.43 9.70
N LYS A 4 -15.67 19.63 9.85
CA LYS A 4 -15.60 18.18 9.75
C LYS A 4 -15.32 17.72 8.32
N ALA A 5 -15.98 18.31 7.32
CA ALA A 5 -15.71 18.02 5.91
C ALA A 5 -14.26 18.35 5.53
N LEU A 6 -13.75 19.50 5.99
CA LEU A 6 -12.37 19.89 5.74
C LEU A 6 -11.36 18.91 6.38
N LEU A 7 -11.65 18.45 7.60
CA LEU A 7 -10.83 17.48 8.31
C LEU A 7 -10.86 16.10 7.63
N GLY A 8 -12.04 15.62 7.25
CA GLY A 8 -12.23 14.36 6.53
C GLY A 8 -11.49 14.36 5.19
N GLU A 9 -11.58 15.44 4.42
CA GLU A 9 -10.79 15.58 3.19
C GLU A 9 -9.28 15.54 3.45
N TYR A 10 -8.81 16.25 4.49
CA TYR A 10 -7.39 16.28 4.83
C TYR A 10 -6.86 14.90 5.22
N TYR A 11 -7.55 14.18 6.11
CA TYR A 11 -7.21 12.82 6.47
C TYR A 11 -7.29 11.89 5.26
N GLY A 12 -8.39 11.91 4.50
CA GLY A 12 -8.58 11.09 3.32
C GLY A 12 -7.45 11.29 2.28
N ARG A 13 -7.02 12.54 2.04
CA ARG A 13 -5.87 12.83 1.17
C ARG A 13 -4.55 12.26 1.70
N ASN A 14 -4.27 12.44 2.99
CA ASN A 14 -3.04 11.93 3.60
C ASN A 14 -2.99 10.40 3.64
N THR A 15 -4.10 9.76 3.99
CA THR A 15 -4.27 8.32 3.96
C THR A 15 -4.03 7.79 2.55
N LYS A 16 -4.68 8.36 1.52
CA LYS A 16 -4.44 7.99 0.11
C LYS A 16 -2.97 8.13 -0.29
N ARG A 17 -2.30 9.20 0.15
CA ARG A 17 -0.87 9.42 -0.13
C ARG A 17 -0.01 8.31 0.49
N LEU A 18 -0.27 7.94 1.75
CA LEU A 18 0.44 6.88 2.44
C LEU A 18 0.31 5.53 1.72
N PHE A 19 -0.91 5.15 1.34
CA PHE A 19 -1.14 3.88 0.64
C PHE A 19 -0.51 3.86 -0.76
N LYS A 20 -0.48 4.99 -1.47
CA LYS A 20 0.28 5.10 -2.73
C LYS A 20 1.78 4.86 -2.51
N THR A 21 2.36 5.36 -1.42
CA THR A 21 3.77 5.08 -1.08
C THR A 21 4.01 3.60 -0.81
N PHE A 22 3.08 2.89 -0.16
CA PHE A 22 3.19 1.44 0.01
C PHE A 22 3.11 0.67 -1.31
N LEU A 23 2.29 1.11 -2.26
CA LEU A 23 2.23 0.49 -3.59
C LEU A 23 3.57 0.64 -4.34
N ILE A 24 4.20 1.83 -4.26
CA ILE A 24 5.53 2.06 -4.84
C ILE A 24 6.55 1.13 -4.19
N LEU A 25 6.56 1.03 -2.86
CA LEU A 25 7.49 0.16 -2.13
C LEU A 25 7.31 -1.33 -2.51
N LEU A 26 6.08 -1.78 -2.75
CA LEU A 26 5.82 -3.13 -3.25
C LEU A 26 6.36 -3.35 -4.67
N GLU A 27 6.23 -2.36 -5.55
CA GLU A 27 6.77 -2.40 -6.92
C GLU A 27 8.30 -2.45 -6.91
N ASP A 28 8.94 -1.65 -6.05
CA ASP A 28 10.39 -1.65 -5.85
C ASP A 28 10.85 -3.03 -5.34
N LEU A 29 10.19 -3.58 -4.32
CA LEU A 29 10.54 -4.89 -3.77
C LEU A 29 10.38 -6.02 -4.80
N LYS A 30 9.33 -5.98 -5.63
CA LYS A 30 9.12 -6.94 -6.72
C LYS A 30 10.25 -6.84 -7.74
N THR A 31 10.65 -5.63 -8.09
CA THR A 31 11.75 -5.37 -9.02
C THR A 31 13.08 -5.92 -8.48
N GLU A 32 13.39 -5.67 -7.21
CA GLU A 32 14.60 -6.21 -6.56
C GLU A 32 14.60 -7.74 -6.51
N HIS A 33 13.45 -8.34 -6.19
CA HIS A 33 13.25 -9.79 -6.18
C HIS A 33 13.50 -10.39 -7.57
N ASP A 34 12.94 -9.80 -8.62
CA ASP A 34 13.13 -10.27 -10.00
C ASP A 34 14.58 -10.16 -10.46
N ILE A 35 15.25 -9.06 -10.14
CA ILE A 35 16.68 -8.88 -10.40
C ILE A 35 17.49 -9.96 -9.68
N HIS A 36 17.16 -10.25 -8.42
CA HIS A 36 17.86 -11.25 -7.61
C HIS A 36 17.68 -12.66 -8.20
N PHE A 37 16.45 -13.06 -8.50
CA PHE A 37 16.18 -14.38 -9.09
C PHE A 37 16.73 -14.52 -10.52
N CYS A 38 16.77 -13.44 -11.29
CA CYS A 38 17.48 -13.42 -12.57
C CYS A 38 18.98 -13.73 -12.41
N LYS A 39 19.65 -13.13 -11.42
CA LYS A 39 21.05 -13.42 -11.09
C LYS A 39 21.24 -14.87 -10.62
N LEU A 40 20.34 -15.39 -9.78
CA LEU A 40 20.40 -16.77 -9.31
C LEU A 40 20.27 -17.77 -10.46
N ARG A 41 19.28 -17.59 -11.34
CA ARG A 41 19.06 -18.45 -12.50
C ARG A 41 20.26 -18.50 -13.44
N LYS A 42 20.95 -17.37 -13.64
CA LYS A 42 22.17 -17.29 -14.45
C LYS A 42 23.34 -18.05 -13.82
N ASN A 43 23.50 -17.99 -12.50
CA ASN A 43 24.66 -18.55 -11.82
C ASN A 43 24.47 -20.01 -11.33
N LEU A 44 23.22 -20.46 -11.17
CA LEU A 44 22.89 -21.78 -10.64
C LEU A 44 21.95 -22.58 -11.58
N PRO A 45 22.33 -22.81 -12.85
CA PRO A 45 21.44 -23.42 -13.85
C PRO A 45 21.02 -24.85 -13.50
N LYS A 46 21.82 -25.58 -12.71
CA LYS A 46 21.52 -26.95 -12.27
C LYS A 46 20.44 -27.02 -11.18
N HIS A 47 20.10 -25.90 -10.54
CA HIS A 47 19.16 -25.85 -9.41
C HIS A 47 17.79 -25.25 -9.78
N LYS A 48 17.41 -25.33 -11.06
CA LYS A 48 16.20 -24.68 -11.60
C LYS A 48 14.93 -24.95 -10.79
N GLN A 49 14.65 -26.22 -10.44
CA GLN A 49 13.44 -26.59 -9.68
C GLN A 49 13.40 -25.94 -8.28
N LEU A 50 14.54 -25.91 -7.59
CA LEU A 50 14.65 -25.28 -6.27
C LEU A 50 14.47 -23.76 -6.38
N LEU A 51 15.03 -23.15 -7.42
CA LEU A 51 14.87 -21.71 -7.68
C LEU A 51 13.42 -21.36 -8.03
N GLU A 52 12.73 -22.19 -8.80
CA GLU A 52 11.31 -22.00 -9.11
C GLU A 52 10.43 -22.12 -7.86
N GLN A 53 10.72 -23.06 -6.97
CA GLN A 53 10.01 -23.18 -5.69
C GLN A 53 10.27 -21.99 -4.76
N ALA A 54 11.49 -21.44 -4.77
CA ALA A 54 11.86 -20.29 -3.96
C ALA A 54 11.34 -18.95 -4.51
N ASP A 55 11.03 -18.87 -5.81
CA ASP A 55 10.47 -17.69 -6.48
C ASP A 55 8.98 -17.51 -6.15
N TYR A 56 8.69 -17.29 -4.86
CA TYR A 56 7.33 -17.14 -4.34
C TYR A 56 6.73 -15.75 -4.60
N PHE A 57 7.57 -14.71 -4.75
CA PHE A 57 7.09 -13.35 -4.98
C PHE A 57 6.88 -13.10 -6.47
N ASP A 58 5.99 -13.90 -7.05
CA ASP A 58 5.57 -13.83 -8.44
C ASP A 58 4.51 -12.72 -8.66
N GLU A 59 4.01 -12.65 -9.90
CA GLU A 59 3.01 -11.63 -10.27
C GLU A 59 1.68 -11.82 -9.53
N ASP A 60 1.25 -13.06 -9.32
CA ASP A 60 0.02 -13.36 -8.59
C ASP A 60 0.13 -12.90 -7.14
N LYS A 61 1.28 -13.16 -6.51
CA LYS A 61 1.56 -12.67 -5.16
C LYS A 61 1.60 -11.16 -5.10
N MET A 62 2.18 -10.50 -6.11
CA MET A 62 2.19 -9.04 -6.21
C MET A 62 0.78 -8.47 -6.34
N GLN A 63 -0.05 -8.98 -7.25
CA GLN A 63 -1.43 -8.52 -7.40
C GLN A 63 -2.26 -8.73 -6.12
N TYR A 64 -2.07 -9.86 -5.43
CA TYR A 64 -2.69 -10.09 -4.13
C TYR A 64 -2.30 -9.03 -3.09
N LEU A 65 -1.00 -8.71 -2.98
CA LEU A 65 -0.51 -7.70 -2.03
C LEU A 65 -1.01 -6.29 -2.39
N ARG A 66 -1.00 -5.91 -3.67
CA ARG A 66 -1.56 -4.62 -4.14
C ARG A 66 -3.02 -4.46 -3.75
N LYS A 67 -3.83 -5.49 -4.04
CA LYS A 67 -5.25 -5.49 -3.69
C LYS A 67 -5.43 -5.33 -2.19
N LYS A 68 -4.67 -6.07 -1.38
CA LYS A 68 -4.72 -5.98 0.07
C LYS A 68 -4.39 -4.57 0.59
N VAL A 69 -3.36 -3.92 0.06
CA VAL A 69 -2.99 -2.53 0.42
C VAL A 69 -4.12 -1.55 0.07
N LEU A 70 -4.72 -1.70 -1.11
CA LEU A 70 -5.84 -0.85 -1.54
C LEU A 70 -7.09 -1.05 -0.67
N ASP A 71 -7.46 -2.31 -0.39
CA ASP A 71 -8.61 -2.65 0.44
C ASP A 71 -8.44 -2.06 1.84
N MET A 72 -7.27 -2.24 2.46
CA MET A 72 -6.95 -1.64 3.77
C MET A 72 -7.04 -0.12 3.76
N GLY A 73 -6.59 0.54 2.68
CA GLY A 73 -6.67 1.99 2.57
C GLY A 73 -8.09 2.50 2.39
N ASN A 74 -8.90 1.79 1.61
CA ASN A 74 -10.30 2.14 1.40
C ASN A 74 -11.15 1.89 2.67
N ASP A 75 -10.86 0.83 3.42
CA ASP A 75 -11.50 0.58 4.72
C ASP A 75 -11.14 1.68 5.73
N ASN A 76 -9.86 2.10 5.79
CA ASN A 76 -9.44 3.15 6.72
C ASN A 76 -10.11 4.50 6.43
N ILE A 77 -10.23 4.89 5.15
CA ILE A 77 -10.90 6.13 4.77
C ILE A 77 -12.38 6.09 5.18
N ARG A 78 -13.08 4.99 4.88
CA ARG A 78 -14.49 4.82 5.27
C ARG A 78 -14.68 4.89 6.79
N ASN A 79 -13.85 4.18 7.54
CA ASN A 79 -13.93 4.18 9.01
C ASN A 79 -13.67 5.57 9.60
N ASN A 80 -12.71 6.33 9.04
CA ASN A 80 -12.46 7.70 9.50
C ASN A 80 -13.67 8.61 9.25
N ASP A 81 -14.31 8.50 8.09
CA ASP A 81 -15.51 9.28 7.78
C ASP A 81 -16.65 8.94 8.75
N ASP A 82 -16.89 7.64 9.01
CA ASP A 82 -17.88 7.15 9.98
C ASP A 82 -17.56 7.58 11.44
N ASP A 83 -16.29 7.67 11.80
CA ASP A 83 -15.87 8.11 13.12
C ASP A 83 -16.05 9.63 13.28
N LEU A 84 -15.72 10.42 12.26
CA LEU A 84 -15.95 11.87 12.26
C LEU A 84 -17.44 12.22 12.43
N GLU A 85 -18.35 11.36 11.96
CA GLU A 85 -19.80 11.51 12.21
C GLU A 85 -20.19 11.53 13.69
N LYS A 86 -19.34 11.00 14.57
CA LYS A 86 -19.61 10.88 16.01
C LYS A 86 -19.22 12.13 16.81
N PHE A 87 -18.62 13.14 16.19
CA PHE A 87 -18.06 14.31 16.87
C PHE A 87 -18.58 15.63 16.30
N THR A 88 -18.77 16.61 17.18
CA THR A 88 -18.85 18.03 16.80
C THR A 88 -17.44 18.58 16.73
N ILE A 89 -17.08 19.22 15.61
CA ILE A 89 -15.71 19.70 15.35
C ILE A 89 -15.76 21.19 15.08
N GLU A 90 -14.92 21.94 15.78
CA GLU A 90 -14.74 23.38 15.61
C GLU A 90 -13.23 23.66 15.45
N PHE A 91 -12.88 24.66 14.64
CA PHE A 91 -11.50 25.06 14.43
C PHE A 91 -11.24 26.45 15.01
N GLU A 92 -10.22 26.54 15.86
CA GLU A 92 -9.67 27.81 16.33
C GLU A 92 -8.34 28.07 15.60
N PHE A 93 -8.29 29.18 14.87
CA PHE A 93 -7.10 29.56 14.09
C PHE A 93 -6.33 30.63 14.85
N ASN A 94 -5.06 30.36 15.14
CA ASN A 94 -4.16 31.35 15.73
C ASN A 94 -3.87 32.47 14.70
N SER A 95 -3.94 33.72 15.17
CA SER A 95 -3.59 34.93 14.41
C SER A 95 -2.07 35.15 14.34
#